data_AF-A0A1G0Z4X2-F1
#
_entry.id   AF-A0A1G0Z4X2-F1
#
_cell.length_a   1.000
_cell.length_b   1.000
_cell.length_c   1.000
_cell.angle_alpha   90.00
_cell.angle_beta   90.00
_cell.angle_gamma   90.00
#
_symmetry.space_group_name_H-M   'P 1'
#
loop_
_entity.id
_entity.type
_entity.pdbx_description
1 polymer ?
#
loop_
_entity_poly.entity_id
_entity_poly.type
_entity_poly.pdbx_seq_one_letter_code
_entity_poly.pdbx_strand_id
1 'polypeptide(L)'
;MKKFVFIISFLAVSFYVSLSVEAEVFTLWPFGKSNSGGADGPSHALGGTKLWDEPVCINGYNTSLSITLLESDLYNYISRLRSLYPDGIFSANKNALLMTVKHKDGARTRIYLLQTGTDGNYPVIQFSMKLPDKLPDRFTWPSQLPLPSGAKPLNYMNFPDKKLYYGTFSANSSAEQSVGEMKQQLLSSGWQNVSKGTFPQSSQCGDILIKNKPLSIAILSAGESEGKCKASVMVQPLK
;
A
#
# COMPACT_ATOMS: atom_id res chain seq x y z
N MET A 1 -14.89 -63.37 31.49
CA MET A 1 -16.14 -62.59 31.55
C MET A 1 -15.97 -61.32 30.74
N LYS A 2 -17.01 -60.93 30.00
CA LYS A 2 -17.07 -59.80 29.06
C LYS A 2 -17.25 -58.45 29.79
N LYS A 3 -16.90 -57.37 29.07
CA LYS A 3 -17.39 -55.96 29.16
C LYS A 3 -16.71 -55.06 30.21
N PHE A 4 -16.56 -53.74 30.06
CA PHE A 4 -17.20 -52.71 29.22
C PHE A 4 -16.23 -51.51 29.07
N VAL A 5 -16.24 -50.86 27.91
CA VAL A 5 -15.72 -49.50 27.69
C VAL A 5 -16.72 -48.50 28.27
N PHE A 6 -16.28 -47.42 28.93
CA PHE A 6 -16.98 -46.12 28.88
C PHE A 6 -16.03 -44.94 29.14
N ILE A 7 -16.25 -43.91 28.32
CA ILE A 7 -15.60 -42.60 28.19
C ILE A 7 -16.17 -41.63 29.25
N ILE A 8 -15.42 -40.56 29.57
CA ILE A 8 -15.83 -39.15 29.84
C ILE A 8 -14.82 -38.53 30.84
N SER A 9 -13.87 -37.70 30.38
CA SER A 9 -13.94 -36.23 30.25
C SER A 9 -14.16 -35.50 31.59
N PHE A 10 -13.14 -34.82 32.13
CA PHE A 10 -13.08 -33.35 32.27
C PHE A 10 -11.93 -32.90 33.21
N LEU A 11 -11.27 -31.82 32.79
CA LEU A 11 -10.69 -30.76 33.61
C LEU A 11 -9.52 -31.11 34.55
N ALA A 12 -8.33 -30.59 34.23
CA ALA A 12 -7.73 -29.48 34.99
C ALA A 12 -6.25 -29.27 34.63
N VAL A 13 -5.97 -28.06 34.13
CA VAL A 13 -4.85 -27.21 34.53
C VAL A 13 -3.45 -27.65 34.07
N SER A 14 -3.00 -27.17 32.90
CA SER A 14 -2.12 -25.99 32.75
C SER A 14 -0.65 -26.26 33.08
N PHE A 15 0.24 -26.23 32.08
CA PHE A 15 1.25 -25.17 31.88
C PHE A 15 2.31 -25.62 30.84
N TYR A 16 2.44 -24.86 29.74
CA TYR A 16 3.68 -24.45 29.05
C TYR A 16 4.40 -25.58 28.29
N VAL A 17 4.53 -25.52 26.96
CA VAL A 17 5.39 -24.58 26.24
C VAL A 17 4.74 -24.22 24.90
N SER A 18 4.29 -22.97 24.75
CA SER A 18 4.00 -22.41 23.44
C SER A 18 5.12 -21.44 23.10
N LEU A 19 5.76 -21.75 21.99
CA LEU A 19 6.90 -21.08 21.37
C LEU A 19 6.68 -19.57 21.27
N SER A 20 7.63 -18.83 21.82
CA SER A 20 7.86 -17.42 21.50
C SER A 20 8.16 -17.29 20.01
N VAL A 21 7.17 -16.85 19.24
CA VAL A 21 7.42 -16.18 17.96
C VAL A 21 7.23 -14.71 18.25
N GLU A 22 8.31 -14.07 18.67
CA GLU A 22 8.45 -12.62 18.60
C GLU A 22 8.48 -12.26 17.12
N ALA A 23 7.32 -11.89 16.57
CA ALA A 23 7.29 -11.04 15.40
C ALA A 23 7.74 -9.65 15.88
N GLU A 24 8.98 -9.27 15.59
CA GLU A 24 9.42 -7.88 15.65
C GLU A 24 8.57 -7.07 14.66
N VAL A 25 7.44 -6.58 15.13
CA VAL A 25 6.69 -5.52 14.47
C VAL A 25 7.55 -4.27 14.61
N PHE A 26 8.21 -3.87 13.53
CA PHE A 26 8.92 -2.60 13.45
C PHE A 26 7.95 -1.47 13.81
N THR A 27 8.03 -1.01 15.05
CA THR A 27 7.39 0.22 15.51
C THR A 27 8.16 1.39 14.89
N LEU A 28 7.63 1.91 13.78
CA LEU A 28 8.08 3.18 13.24
C LEU A 28 7.58 4.31 14.13
N TRP A 29 8.33 4.55 15.22
CA TRP A 29 8.23 5.77 16.02
C TRP A 29 9.41 6.69 15.69
N PRO A 30 9.16 7.96 15.36
CA PRO A 30 9.90 9.02 16.04
C PRO A 30 9.03 10.24 16.36
N PHE A 31 8.98 10.65 17.64
CA PHE A 31 8.54 11.99 18.00
C PHE A 31 9.67 12.97 17.66
N GLY A 32 9.41 13.86 16.71
CA GLY A 32 10.14 15.09 16.51
C GLY A 32 9.13 16.24 16.48
N LYS A 33 9.19 17.12 17.48
CA LYS A 33 8.37 18.34 17.52
C LYS A 33 8.56 19.13 16.21
N SER A 34 7.47 19.45 15.51
CA SER A 34 7.49 20.59 14.59
C SER A 34 6.11 21.18 14.36
N ASN A 35 5.93 22.36 14.97
CA ASN A 35 5.14 23.53 14.60
C ASN A 35 4.05 23.36 13.53
N SER A 36 2.83 23.59 13.99
CA SER A 36 1.67 24.02 13.20
C SER A 36 1.97 25.34 12.46
N GLY A 37 2.18 25.25 11.16
CA GLY A 37 2.10 26.36 10.20
C GLY A 37 0.96 26.07 9.23
N GLY A 38 -0.10 26.89 9.28
CA GLY A 38 -1.42 26.56 8.75
C GLY A 38 -1.61 26.60 7.23
N ALA A 39 -2.71 25.97 6.79
CA ALA A 39 -3.69 26.50 5.85
C ALA A 39 -4.92 25.56 5.85
N ASP A 40 -6.11 26.14 6.02
CA ASP A 40 -7.41 25.46 5.99
C ASP A 40 -7.59 24.64 4.70
N GLY A 41 -7.37 23.34 4.79
CA GLY A 41 -7.46 22.43 3.65
C GLY A 41 -8.01 21.06 4.05
N PRO A 42 -8.48 20.24 3.08
CA PRO A 42 -9.09 18.94 3.35
C PRO A 42 -8.23 17.99 4.19
N SER A 43 -6.90 18.09 4.10
CA SER A 43 -5.95 17.30 4.89
C SER A 43 -5.91 17.67 6.38
N HIS A 44 -6.32 18.88 6.75
CA HIS A 44 -6.37 19.35 8.15
C HIS A 44 -7.77 19.33 8.76
N ALA A 45 -8.79 19.10 7.93
CA ALA A 45 -10.21 19.19 8.30
C ALA A 45 -10.63 18.24 9.44
N LEU A 46 -9.88 17.16 9.67
CA LEU A 46 -10.19 16.14 10.67
C LEU A 46 -9.53 16.37 12.04
N GLY A 47 -8.62 17.33 12.18
CA GLY A 47 -8.05 17.73 13.48
C GLY A 47 -7.18 16.66 14.15
N GLY A 48 -6.35 15.94 13.39
CA GLY A 48 -5.47 14.88 13.91
C GLY A 48 -4.04 15.31 14.22
N THR A 49 -3.29 14.39 14.80
CA THR A 49 -1.85 14.55 15.09
C THR A 49 -1.03 14.18 13.86
N LYS A 50 -0.38 15.17 13.23
CA LYS A 50 0.52 14.92 12.10
C LYS A 50 1.71 14.08 12.56
N LEU A 51 1.94 12.95 11.89
CA LEU A 51 3.03 12.05 12.20
C LEU A 51 4.26 12.33 11.34
N TRP A 52 4.06 12.52 10.03
CA TRP A 52 5.15 12.57 9.05
C TRP A 52 4.69 13.17 7.73
N ASP A 53 5.61 13.82 7.02
CA ASP A 53 5.48 14.18 5.60
C ASP A 53 6.55 13.41 4.83
N GLU A 54 6.12 12.54 3.92
CA GLU A 54 7.03 11.78 3.08
C GLU A 54 7.11 12.45 1.69
N PRO A 55 8.30 12.88 1.23
CA PRO A 55 8.49 13.37 -0.13
C PRO A 55 8.17 12.28 -1.16
N VAL A 56 7.41 12.65 -2.20
CA VAL A 56 7.01 11.72 -3.27
C VAL A 56 7.19 12.39 -4.63
N CYS A 57 7.72 11.65 -5.60
CA CYS A 57 7.74 12.08 -7.00
C CYS A 57 6.85 11.15 -7.83
N ILE A 58 5.85 11.70 -8.51
CA ILE A 58 4.91 10.94 -9.36
C ILE A 58 5.06 11.41 -10.80
N ASN A 59 5.49 10.53 -11.70
CA ASN A 59 5.74 10.86 -13.10
C ASN A 59 6.65 12.12 -13.28
N GLY A 60 7.59 12.35 -12.36
CA GLY A 60 8.45 13.55 -12.34
C GLY A 60 7.87 14.76 -11.59
N TYR A 61 6.61 14.70 -11.14
CA TYR A 61 6.00 15.76 -10.33
C TYR A 61 6.27 15.54 -8.84
N ASN A 62 6.93 16.51 -8.20
CA ASN A 62 7.24 16.46 -6.78
C ASN A 62 6.04 16.90 -5.94
N THR A 63 5.70 16.11 -4.93
CA THR A 63 4.66 16.36 -3.94
C THR A 63 5.05 15.74 -2.59
N SER A 64 4.14 15.81 -1.62
CA SER A 64 4.32 15.21 -0.29
C SER A 64 3.10 14.36 0.07
N LEU A 65 3.36 13.20 0.67
CA LEU A 65 2.37 12.36 1.33
C LEU A 65 2.38 12.67 2.83
N SER A 66 1.35 13.38 3.30
CA SER A 66 1.16 13.66 4.71
C SER A 66 0.47 12.49 5.40
N ILE A 67 1.06 12.01 6.48
CA ILE A 67 0.55 10.93 7.35
C ILE A 67 0.09 11.56 8.66
N THR A 68 -1.14 11.27 9.07
CA THR A 68 -1.76 11.87 10.25
C THR A 68 -2.51 10.80 11.03
N LEU A 69 -2.29 10.78 12.35
CA LEU A 69 -3.01 9.94 13.27
C LEU A 69 -4.32 10.61 13.66
N LEU A 70 -5.41 9.86 13.55
CA LEU A 70 -6.74 10.29 13.89
C LEU A 70 -7.26 9.45 15.07
N GLU A 71 -7.89 10.13 16.04
CA GLU A 71 -8.24 9.59 17.36
C GLU A 71 -9.75 9.25 17.51
N SER A 72 -10.49 9.33 16.41
CA SER A 72 -11.91 8.95 16.34
C SER A 72 -12.13 7.88 15.27
N ASP A 73 -13.38 7.43 15.10
CA ASP A 73 -13.69 6.26 14.30
C ASP A 73 -13.85 6.68 12.86
N LEU A 74 -13.62 5.70 11.98
CA LEU A 74 -13.71 5.94 10.56
C LEU A 74 -15.09 6.47 10.15
N TYR A 75 -16.17 6.02 10.79
CA TYR A 75 -17.52 6.44 10.47
C TYR A 75 -17.76 7.93 10.78
N ASN A 76 -17.33 8.39 11.96
CA ASN A 76 -17.39 9.80 12.35
C ASN A 76 -16.59 10.68 11.38
N TYR A 77 -15.41 10.23 10.94
CA TYR A 77 -14.64 10.96 9.93
C TYR A 77 -15.28 10.97 8.55
N ILE A 78 -15.87 9.85 8.10
CA ILE A 78 -16.62 9.80 6.84
C ILE A 78 -17.78 10.81 6.89
N SER A 79 -18.56 10.81 7.98
CA SER A 79 -19.69 11.72 8.17
C SER A 79 -19.25 13.19 8.13
N ARG A 80 -18.19 13.52 8.87
CA ARG A 80 -17.63 14.88 8.90
C ARG A 80 -17.09 15.31 7.53
N LEU A 81 -16.37 14.45 6.81
CA LEU A 81 -15.85 14.78 5.49
C LEU A 81 -16.96 15.00 4.46
N ARG A 82 -18.03 14.20 4.50
CA ARG A 82 -19.21 14.41 3.62
C ARG A 82 -19.92 15.72 3.90
N SER A 83 -19.99 16.13 5.16
CA SER A 83 -20.56 17.43 5.54
C SER A 83 -19.69 18.60 5.06
N LEU A 84 -18.37 18.52 5.23
CA LEU A 84 -17.44 19.57 4.84
C LEU A 84 -17.22 19.67 3.33
N TYR A 85 -17.31 18.55 2.62
CA TYR A 85 -17.03 18.45 1.19
C TYR A 85 -18.14 17.67 0.48
N PRO A 86 -19.34 18.27 0.34
CA PRO A 86 -20.49 17.60 -0.26
C PRO A 86 -20.23 17.18 -1.72
N ASP A 87 -19.40 17.94 -2.45
CA ASP A 87 -19.03 17.65 -3.83
C ASP A 87 -17.81 16.72 -3.96
N GLY A 88 -17.31 16.17 -2.85
CA GLY A 88 -16.21 15.21 -2.85
C GLY A 88 -16.59 13.89 -3.52
N ILE A 89 -15.61 13.23 -4.16
CA ILE A 89 -15.80 11.86 -4.67
C ILE A 89 -15.34 10.90 -3.59
N PHE A 90 -16.24 10.05 -3.10
CA PHE A 90 -15.99 9.10 -2.02
C PHE A 90 -16.10 7.65 -2.51
N SER A 91 -15.15 6.82 -2.10
CA SER A 91 -15.20 5.36 -2.23
C SER A 91 -14.81 4.76 -0.89
N ALA A 92 -15.74 4.07 -0.24
CA ALA A 92 -15.55 3.56 1.11
C ALA A 92 -15.86 2.06 1.18
N ASN A 93 -15.18 1.37 2.09
CA ASN A 93 -15.52 0.02 2.54
C ASN A 93 -15.53 -0.01 4.08
N LYS A 94 -15.63 -1.20 4.68
CA LYS A 94 -15.75 -1.33 6.15
C LYS A 94 -14.57 -0.71 6.92
N ASN A 95 -13.36 -0.74 6.37
CA ASN A 95 -12.13 -0.37 7.08
C ASN A 95 -11.39 0.82 6.46
N ALA A 96 -11.88 1.35 5.34
CA ALA A 96 -11.19 2.42 4.63
C ALA A 96 -12.12 3.36 3.89
N LEU A 97 -11.68 4.61 3.77
CA LEU A 97 -12.25 5.60 2.88
C LEU A 97 -11.16 6.11 1.95
N LEU A 98 -11.45 6.17 0.66
CA LEU A 98 -10.76 7.01 -0.30
C LEU A 98 -11.66 8.18 -0.71
N MET A 99 -11.11 9.39 -0.66
CA MET A 99 -11.80 10.62 -1.04
C MET A 99 -10.93 11.46 -1.96
N THR A 100 -11.56 12.14 -2.92
CA THR A 100 -10.93 13.20 -3.72
C THR A 100 -11.75 14.47 -3.65
N VAL A 101 -11.08 15.60 -3.37
CA VAL A 101 -11.65 16.95 -3.37
C VAL A 101 -10.98 17.76 -4.47
N LYS A 102 -11.76 18.36 -5.38
CA LYS A 102 -11.25 19.30 -6.38
C LYS A 102 -11.29 20.72 -5.83
N HIS A 103 -10.20 21.44 -6.02
CA HIS A 103 -10.03 22.83 -5.62
C HIS A 103 -10.35 23.78 -6.78
N LYS A 104 -10.60 25.05 -6.45
CA LYS A 104 -10.88 26.10 -7.45
C LYS A 104 -9.71 26.35 -8.40
N ASP A 105 -8.47 26.14 -7.93
CA ASP A 105 -7.24 26.23 -8.74
C ASP A 105 -7.04 25.02 -9.68
N GLY A 106 -7.99 24.07 -9.69
CA GLY A 106 -7.92 22.83 -10.45
C GLY A 106 -7.11 21.73 -9.76
N ALA A 107 -6.35 22.02 -8.70
CA ALA A 107 -5.66 21.01 -7.93
C ALA A 107 -6.65 20.06 -7.26
N ARG A 108 -6.17 18.88 -6.86
CA ARG A 108 -6.97 17.86 -6.19
C ARG A 108 -6.28 17.41 -4.92
N THR A 109 -7.01 17.31 -3.83
CA THR A 109 -6.53 16.63 -2.63
C THR A 109 -7.12 15.23 -2.59
N ARG A 110 -6.26 14.22 -2.52
CA ARG A 110 -6.66 12.84 -2.30
C ARG A 110 -6.40 12.48 -0.84
N ILE A 111 -7.41 11.92 -0.18
CA ILE A 111 -7.35 11.48 1.22
C ILE A 111 -7.67 9.99 1.25
N TYR A 112 -6.85 9.21 1.94
CA TYR A 112 -7.10 7.81 2.24
C TYR A 112 -7.08 7.63 3.76
N LEU A 113 -8.22 7.24 4.33
CA LEU A 113 -8.37 6.86 5.73
C LEU A 113 -8.32 5.34 5.82
N LEU A 114 -7.49 4.83 6.72
CA LEU A 114 -7.37 3.41 7.01
C LEU A 114 -7.55 3.18 8.50
N GLN A 115 -8.58 2.42 8.87
CA GLN A 115 -8.73 1.93 10.23
C GLN A 115 -7.81 0.74 10.44
N THR A 116 -6.87 0.86 11.39
CA THR A 116 -5.85 -0.18 11.65
C THR A 116 -6.24 -1.15 12.77
N GLY A 117 -7.34 -0.88 13.49
CA GLY A 117 -7.89 -1.75 14.54
C GLY A 117 -9.10 -2.57 14.10
N THR A 118 -9.50 -3.53 14.94
CA THR A 118 -10.78 -4.26 14.80
C THR A 118 -11.97 -3.35 15.11
N ASP A 119 -13.17 -3.74 14.69
CA ASP A 119 -14.40 -2.95 14.75
C ASP A 119 -14.53 -2.11 16.05
N GLY A 120 -14.48 -0.78 15.92
CA GLY A 120 -14.62 0.18 17.03
C GLY A 120 -13.32 0.61 17.72
N ASN A 121 -12.17 -0.03 17.42
CA ASN A 121 -10.89 0.32 18.02
C ASN A 121 -10.08 1.30 17.14
N TYR A 122 -9.79 2.45 17.74
CA TYR A 122 -8.82 3.45 17.31
C TYR A 122 -7.40 2.87 17.26
N PRO A 123 -6.50 3.40 16.40
CA PRO A 123 -6.62 4.65 15.64
C PRO A 123 -6.98 4.48 14.14
N VAL A 124 -7.34 5.59 13.50
CA VAL A 124 -7.42 5.71 12.03
C VAL A 124 -6.18 6.45 11.54
N ILE A 125 -5.53 5.92 10.50
CA ILE A 125 -4.42 6.61 9.84
C ILE A 125 -4.95 7.31 8.60
N GLN A 126 -4.71 8.60 8.51
CA GLN A 126 -4.95 9.41 7.32
C GLN A 126 -3.66 9.53 6.51
N PHE A 127 -3.77 9.22 5.23
CA PHE A 127 -2.81 9.55 4.19
C PHE A 127 -3.43 10.62 3.31
N SER A 128 -2.72 11.72 3.06
CA SER A 128 -3.22 12.80 2.21
C SER A 128 -2.16 13.37 1.30
N MET A 129 -2.56 13.77 0.11
CA MET A 129 -1.66 14.31 -0.91
C MET A 129 -2.38 15.37 -1.74
N LYS A 130 -1.71 16.50 -1.99
CA LYS A 130 -2.14 17.49 -2.99
C LYS A 130 -1.52 17.15 -4.34
N LEU A 131 -2.37 17.08 -5.37
CA LEU A 131 -2.03 16.72 -6.73
C LEU A 131 -2.50 17.83 -7.68
N PRO A 132 -1.87 17.98 -8.86
CA PRO A 132 -2.41 18.83 -9.91
C PRO A 132 -3.71 18.24 -10.49
N ASP A 133 -4.45 19.02 -11.27
CA ASP A 133 -5.66 18.52 -11.97
C ASP A 133 -5.31 17.29 -12.84
N LYS A 134 -4.13 17.33 -13.47
CA LYS A 134 -3.57 16.23 -14.25
C LYS A 134 -2.10 16.03 -13.92
N LEU A 135 -1.72 14.78 -13.68
CA LEU A 135 -0.31 14.40 -13.57
C LEU A 135 0.36 14.46 -14.95
N PRO A 136 1.70 14.60 -15.01
CA PRO A 136 2.42 14.54 -16.27
C PRO A 136 2.13 13.22 -17.02
N ASP A 137 1.69 13.33 -18.28
CA ASP A 137 1.43 12.19 -19.15
C ASP A 137 2.70 11.64 -19.82
N ARG A 138 3.72 12.49 -19.98
CA ARG A 138 5.02 12.15 -20.55
C ARG A 138 6.04 12.09 -19.44
N PHE A 139 6.59 10.90 -19.21
CA PHE A 139 7.61 10.66 -18.21
C PHE A 139 8.53 9.52 -18.67
N THR A 140 9.72 9.48 -18.09
CA THR A 140 10.67 8.39 -18.32
C THR A 140 10.41 7.30 -17.30
N TRP A 141 10.25 6.05 -17.76
CA TRP A 141 10.14 4.92 -16.85
C TRP A 141 11.46 4.74 -16.06
N PRO A 142 11.40 4.60 -14.73
CA PRO A 142 12.61 4.47 -13.93
C PRO A 142 13.34 3.15 -14.23
N SER A 143 14.66 3.22 -14.39
CA SER A 143 15.50 2.05 -14.67
C SER A 143 15.53 1.01 -13.55
N GLN A 144 15.07 1.38 -12.35
CA GLN A 144 14.93 0.50 -11.19
C GLN A 144 13.77 -0.48 -11.32
N LEU A 145 12.79 -0.19 -12.18
CA LEU A 145 11.59 -1.01 -12.33
C LEU A 145 11.68 -1.82 -13.63
N PRO A 146 11.47 -3.15 -13.57
CA PRO A 146 11.34 -3.94 -14.79
C PRO A 146 10.10 -3.52 -15.57
N LEU A 147 10.17 -3.64 -16.89
CA LEU A 147 9.05 -3.36 -17.79
C LEU A 147 9.03 -4.44 -18.87
N PRO A 148 7.95 -5.24 -18.99
CA PRO A 148 7.82 -6.22 -20.06
C PRO A 148 7.89 -5.59 -21.45
N SER A 149 8.28 -6.39 -22.44
CA SER A 149 8.38 -5.90 -23.81
C SER A 149 7.00 -5.49 -24.33
N GLY A 150 6.92 -4.34 -25.00
CA GLY A 150 5.66 -3.81 -25.53
C GLY A 150 4.66 -3.33 -24.46
N ALA A 151 5.02 -3.34 -23.18
CA ALA A 151 4.19 -2.77 -22.13
C ALA A 151 4.15 -1.23 -22.23
N LYS A 152 3.00 -0.65 -21.88
CA LYS A 152 2.79 0.79 -21.78
C LYS A 152 2.84 1.23 -20.32
N PRO A 153 3.83 2.05 -19.92
CA PRO A 153 3.82 2.72 -18.63
C PRO A 153 2.54 3.52 -18.40
N LEU A 154 1.95 3.42 -17.20
CA LEU A 154 0.79 4.20 -16.81
C LEU A 154 1.16 5.29 -15.80
N ASN A 155 1.91 4.92 -14.77
CA ASN A 155 2.50 5.85 -13.82
C ASN A 155 3.66 5.19 -13.08
N TYR A 156 4.52 6.02 -12.50
CA TYR A 156 5.40 5.59 -11.42
C TYR A 156 5.38 6.61 -10.29
N MET A 157 5.72 6.13 -9.11
CA MET A 157 5.92 6.86 -7.90
C MET A 157 7.28 6.48 -7.33
N ASN A 158 8.07 7.47 -6.93
CA ASN A 158 9.26 7.22 -6.11
C ASN A 158 9.17 7.97 -4.78
N PHE A 159 9.77 7.36 -3.76
CA PHE A 159 9.95 7.92 -2.42
C PHE A 159 11.45 8.11 -2.24
N PRO A 160 11.99 9.31 -2.51
CA PRO A 160 13.44 9.53 -2.58
C PRO A 160 14.19 9.09 -1.32
N ASP A 161 13.64 9.42 -0.16
CA ASP A 161 14.27 9.15 1.14
C ASP A 161 14.30 7.65 1.47
N LYS A 162 13.32 6.89 0.98
CA LYS A 162 13.26 5.42 1.12
C LYS A 162 13.91 4.69 -0.05
N LYS A 163 14.31 5.40 -1.11
CA LYS A 163 14.73 4.84 -2.40
C LYS A 163 13.75 3.78 -2.92
N LEU A 164 12.45 3.95 -2.63
CA LEU A 164 11.38 3.05 -3.04
C LEU A 164 10.82 3.50 -4.37
N TYR A 165 10.69 2.56 -5.29
CA TYR A 165 10.07 2.76 -6.60
C TYR A 165 8.82 1.89 -6.70
N TYR A 166 7.71 2.48 -7.12
CA TYR A 166 6.47 1.79 -7.42
C TYR A 166 6.03 2.21 -8.82
N GLY A 167 5.65 1.27 -9.66
CA GLY A 167 5.21 1.56 -11.02
C GLY A 167 4.01 0.72 -11.39
N THR A 168 3.18 1.27 -12.27
CA THR A 168 2.09 0.53 -12.90
C THR A 168 2.17 0.66 -14.41
N PHE A 169 1.80 -0.42 -15.10
CA PHE A 169 1.78 -0.48 -16.55
C PHE A 169 0.61 -1.34 -17.04
N SER A 170 0.37 -1.27 -18.34
CA SER A 170 -0.53 -2.20 -19.02
C SER A 170 0.17 -2.90 -20.16
N ALA A 171 -0.16 -4.17 -20.39
CA ALA A 171 0.35 -4.95 -21.50
C ALA A 171 -0.80 -5.67 -22.22
N ASN A 172 -0.56 -6.03 -23.48
CA ASN A 172 -1.48 -6.85 -24.27
C ASN A 172 -1.22 -8.36 -24.08
N SER A 173 -0.15 -8.74 -23.38
CA SER A 173 0.14 -10.11 -22.97
C SER A 173 -0.70 -10.52 -21.76
N SER A 174 -0.69 -11.81 -21.41
CA SER A 174 -1.36 -12.29 -20.20
C SER A 174 -0.65 -11.80 -18.93
N ALA A 175 -1.36 -11.84 -17.79
CA ALA A 175 -0.78 -11.49 -16.49
C ALA A 175 0.43 -12.37 -16.15
N GLU A 176 0.35 -13.67 -16.43
CA GLU A 176 1.43 -14.64 -16.21
C GLU A 176 2.65 -14.33 -17.07
N GLN A 177 2.47 -14.04 -18.36
CA GLN A 177 3.57 -13.66 -19.25
C GLN A 177 4.25 -12.36 -18.78
N SER A 178 3.46 -11.35 -18.41
CA SER A 178 3.99 -10.08 -17.91
C SER A 178 4.81 -10.25 -16.63
N VAL A 179 4.32 -11.04 -15.67
CA VAL A 179 5.07 -11.34 -14.43
C VAL A 179 6.30 -12.18 -14.73
N GLY A 180 6.18 -13.18 -15.61
CA GLY A 180 7.29 -14.02 -16.05
C GLY A 180 8.44 -13.20 -16.66
N GLU A 181 8.14 -12.27 -17.56
CA GLU A 181 9.15 -11.39 -18.16
C GLU A 181 9.81 -10.47 -17.12
N MET A 182 9.03 -9.80 -16.26
CA MET A 182 9.59 -8.97 -15.19
C MET A 182 10.50 -9.79 -14.27
N LYS A 183 10.05 -11.00 -13.90
CA LYS A 183 10.82 -11.93 -13.08
C LYS A 183 12.14 -12.27 -13.76
N GLN A 184 12.13 -12.64 -15.04
CA GLN A 184 13.37 -12.97 -15.76
C GLN A 184 14.34 -11.78 -15.84
N GLN A 185 13.85 -10.55 -16.06
CA GLN A 185 14.68 -9.34 -16.03
C GLN A 185 15.33 -9.12 -14.65
N LEU A 186 14.60 -9.38 -13.57
CA LEU A 186 15.15 -9.28 -12.21
C LEU A 186 16.13 -10.41 -11.93
N LEU A 187 15.81 -11.66 -12.28
CA LEU A 187 16.70 -12.82 -12.08
C LEU A 187 18.03 -12.63 -12.81
N SER A 188 18.02 -12.16 -14.06
CA SER A 188 19.24 -11.85 -14.82
C SER A 188 20.08 -10.73 -14.19
N SER A 189 19.45 -9.88 -13.37
CA SER A 189 20.08 -8.79 -12.62
C SER A 189 20.52 -9.20 -11.20
N GLY A 190 20.56 -10.50 -10.91
CA GLY A 190 21.05 -11.06 -9.64
C GLY A 190 20.03 -11.08 -8.50
N TRP A 191 18.73 -10.96 -8.81
CA TRP A 191 17.66 -11.18 -7.85
C TRP A 191 17.37 -12.67 -7.68
N GLN A 192 16.78 -13.04 -6.55
CA GLN A 192 16.39 -14.42 -6.23
C GLN A 192 14.91 -14.46 -5.92
N ASN A 193 14.19 -15.41 -6.51
CA ASN A 193 12.77 -15.59 -6.22
C ASN A 193 12.58 -16.25 -4.85
N VAL A 194 11.74 -15.65 -3.99
CA VAL A 194 11.42 -16.19 -2.66
C VAL A 194 9.95 -16.58 -2.52
N SER A 195 9.08 -16.11 -3.43
CA SER A 195 7.74 -16.67 -3.54
C SER A 195 7.81 -18.10 -4.09
N LYS A 196 7.18 -19.03 -3.38
CA LYS A 196 6.92 -20.40 -3.87
C LYS A 196 5.69 -20.46 -4.79
N GLY A 197 5.33 -19.34 -5.42
CA GLY A 197 4.00 -19.09 -5.97
C GLY A 197 3.58 -20.10 -7.03
N THR A 198 2.68 -20.99 -6.65
CA THR A 198 1.64 -21.48 -7.55
C THR A 198 0.39 -20.66 -7.24
N PHE A 199 -0.06 -19.84 -8.19
CA PHE A 199 -1.43 -19.36 -8.24
C PHE A 199 -2.18 -20.24 -9.26
N PRO A 200 -2.58 -21.46 -8.88
CA PRO A 200 -3.29 -22.31 -9.82
C PRO A 200 -4.66 -21.67 -10.06
N GLN A 201 -4.89 -21.19 -11.28
CA GLN A 201 -6.20 -20.74 -11.80
C GLN A 201 -6.73 -19.39 -11.32
N SER A 202 -5.90 -18.34 -11.25
CA SER A 202 -6.43 -16.96 -11.17
C SER A 202 -6.00 -16.13 -12.36
N SER A 203 -6.88 -15.21 -12.80
CA SER A 203 -6.54 -14.08 -13.69
C SER A 203 -5.56 -13.09 -13.05
N GLN A 204 -4.93 -13.47 -11.94
CA GLN A 204 -4.00 -12.72 -11.13
C GLN A 204 -2.75 -13.56 -10.91
N CYS A 205 -1.59 -12.91 -10.98
CA CYS A 205 -0.28 -13.51 -10.79
C CYS A 205 0.60 -12.53 -9.99
N GLY A 206 1.57 -13.05 -9.27
CA GLY A 206 2.54 -12.23 -8.55
C GLY A 206 3.74 -13.02 -8.10
N ASP A 207 4.81 -12.31 -7.79
CA ASP A 207 6.06 -12.89 -7.30
C ASP A 207 6.74 -11.93 -6.34
N ILE A 208 7.52 -12.48 -5.42
CA ILE A 208 8.33 -11.73 -4.47
C ILE A 208 9.77 -12.17 -4.67
N LEU A 209 10.65 -11.21 -4.94
CA LEU A 209 12.06 -11.44 -5.15
C LEU A 209 12.90 -10.66 -4.15
N ILE A 210 14.05 -11.21 -3.78
CA ILE A 210 15.03 -10.57 -2.90
C ILE A 210 16.38 -10.50 -3.62
N LYS A 211 17.07 -9.37 -3.48
CA LYS A 211 18.49 -9.22 -3.85
C LYS A 211 19.29 -9.02 -2.58
N ASN A 212 20.41 -9.73 -2.43
CA ASN A 212 21.22 -9.67 -1.21
C ASN A 212 22.23 -8.51 -1.20
N LYS A 213 22.59 -7.97 -2.37
CA LYS A 213 23.62 -6.95 -2.53
C LYS A 213 23.21 -5.88 -3.58
N PRO A 214 22.79 -4.67 -3.16
CA PRO A 214 22.35 -4.34 -1.79
C PRO A 214 21.11 -5.16 -1.40
N LEU A 215 20.84 -5.27 -0.09
CA LEU A 215 19.64 -5.97 0.38
C LEU A 215 18.39 -5.22 -0.09
N SER A 216 17.56 -5.85 -0.91
CA SER A 216 16.38 -5.22 -1.52
C SER A 216 15.28 -6.24 -1.76
N ILE A 217 14.03 -5.78 -1.75
CA ILE A 217 12.84 -6.55 -2.08
C ILE A 217 12.19 -6.00 -3.35
N ALA A 218 11.69 -6.90 -4.18
CA ALA A 218 10.82 -6.58 -5.30
C ALA A 218 9.51 -7.36 -5.18
N ILE A 219 8.39 -6.67 -5.40
CA ILE A 219 7.05 -7.28 -5.40
C ILE A 219 6.44 -7.03 -6.76
N LEU A 220 6.06 -8.11 -7.44
CA LEU A 220 5.40 -8.12 -8.73
C LEU A 220 3.95 -8.52 -8.53
N SER A 221 3.02 -7.82 -9.18
CA SER A 221 1.62 -8.21 -9.21
C SER A 221 1.01 -7.83 -10.55
N ALA A 222 0.28 -8.74 -11.16
CA ALA A 222 -0.47 -8.51 -12.38
C ALA A 222 -1.85 -9.14 -12.29
N GLY A 223 -2.81 -8.53 -12.97
CA GLY A 223 -4.15 -9.08 -13.15
C GLY A 223 -4.70 -8.74 -14.52
N GLU A 224 -5.69 -9.50 -14.95
CA GLU A 224 -6.43 -9.21 -16.19
C GLU A 224 -7.65 -8.33 -15.89
N SER A 225 -7.80 -7.27 -16.67
CA SER A 225 -8.90 -6.33 -16.58
C SER A 225 -9.23 -5.82 -17.99
N GLU A 226 -10.49 -5.94 -18.40
CA GLU A 226 -10.96 -5.49 -19.72
C GLU A 226 -10.15 -6.07 -20.89
N GLY A 227 -9.75 -7.35 -20.80
CA GLY A 227 -8.97 -8.04 -21.82
C GLY A 227 -7.51 -7.56 -21.95
N LYS A 228 -7.01 -6.79 -20.97
CA LYS A 228 -5.61 -6.36 -20.90
C LYS A 228 -4.99 -6.75 -19.57
N CYS A 229 -3.68 -7.01 -19.58
CA CYS A 229 -2.93 -7.10 -18.34
C CYS A 229 -2.76 -5.69 -17.74
N LYS A 230 -3.07 -5.57 -16.45
CA LYS A 230 -2.73 -4.45 -15.60
C LYS A 230 -1.79 -4.96 -14.52
N ALA A 231 -0.63 -4.34 -14.40
CA ALA A 231 0.40 -4.80 -13.49
C ALA A 231 1.00 -3.66 -12.70
N SER A 232 1.56 -4.03 -11.55
CA SER A 232 2.33 -3.17 -10.68
C SER A 232 3.62 -3.86 -10.26
N VAL A 233 4.65 -3.05 -10.07
CA VAL A 233 5.93 -3.48 -9.56
C VAL A 233 6.40 -2.50 -8.50
N MET A 234 6.88 -3.04 -7.38
CA MET A 234 7.54 -2.29 -6.32
C MET A 234 8.96 -2.80 -6.16
N VAL A 235 9.92 -1.89 -6.01
CA VAL A 235 11.32 -2.19 -5.67
C VAL A 235 11.75 -1.30 -4.53
N GLN A 236 12.27 -1.90 -3.46
CA GLN A 236 12.65 -1.19 -2.23
C GLN A 236 13.95 -1.76 -1.64
N PRO A 237 14.97 -0.93 -1.38
CA PRO A 237 16.09 -1.29 -0.52
C PRO A 237 15.64 -1.48 0.93
N LEU A 238 16.16 -2.51 1.61
CA LEU A 238 15.83 -2.81 3.02
C LEU A 238 16.87 -2.23 4.00
N LYS A 239 17.86 -1.49 3.52
CA LYS A 239 18.94 -0.86 4.29
C LYS A 239 19.25 0.52 3.75
#